data_AF-A0A9P1AL30-F1
#
_entry.id   AF-A0A9P1AL30-F1
#
_cell.length_a   1.000
_cell.length_b   1.000
_cell.length_c   1.000
_cell.angle_alpha   90.00
_cell.angle_beta   90.00
_cell.angle_gamma   90.00
#
_symmetry.space_group_name_H-M   'P 1'
#
loop_
_entity.id
_entity.type
_entity.pdbx_description
1 polymer ?
#
loop_
_entity_poly.entity_id
_entity_poly.type
_entity_poly.pdbx_seq_one_letter_code
_entity_poly.pdbx_strand_id
1 'polypeptide(L)'
;MSTSVAIQFDRTSGKVEGEFIRFEAQKYGPDFCVAYNVTMANGSFRDDGLEPVSLVIHATSHFLREIEGQCSSRNWNGPISVALFVDRFSTEAVEYLHEVHRCSSKVNQKLSLHVVYRMSSFQRVCDPILIKLSNRRCSTFNATIRSRERSRVIPPFQIYPINVMRNVARKGALSSIHMTADVEMVFSEGFAVKMKALANKYINGKDKNLLVIRRFEVDNKAHVPIDHNELFLMIKAFRAFEFHHKYFPAGHTIESLWQWFRMSKNATDAYAWPIEYKSSSWEAQLILHKKDPYNPEYFPTRIRDQQSLVYELCRANYTFHLASHVFNVHRGVKTSETNLSSAVLTHQKRLRTRAYKRFMHYINSTYPDTLDQCGKFVM
;
A
#
# COMPACT_ATOMS: atom_id res chain seq x y z
N MET A 1 -29.72 3.45 -18.45
CA MET A 1 -29.27 2.04 -18.42
C MET A 1 -27.76 2.04 -18.65
N SER A 2 -26.98 2.01 -17.58
CA SER A 2 -25.51 2.07 -17.66
C SER A 2 -24.97 0.66 -17.47
N THR A 3 -24.49 0.07 -18.56
CA THR A 3 -23.85 -1.24 -18.59
C THR A 3 -22.55 -1.20 -17.79
N SER A 4 -22.57 -1.78 -16.59
CA SER A 4 -21.39 -2.14 -15.82
C SER A 4 -20.60 -3.18 -16.63
N VAL A 5 -19.53 -2.74 -17.30
CA VAL A 5 -18.53 -3.66 -17.85
C VAL A 5 -17.78 -4.24 -16.66
N ALA A 6 -18.18 -5.44 -16.23
CA ALA A 6 -17.39 -6.26 -15.33
C ALA A 6 -16.10 -6.64 -16.06
N ILE A 7 -15.00 -5.96 -15.76
CA ILE A 7 -13.66 -6.34 -16.21
C ILE A 7 -13.32 -7.63 -15.44
N GLN A 8 -13.53 -8.77 -16.10
CA GLN A 8 -13.10 -10.07 -15.63
C GLN A 8 -11.56 -10.11 -15.75
N PHE A 9 -10.86 -10.01 -14.61
CA PHE A 9 -9.40 -10.12 -14.55
C PHE A 9 -9.01 -11.55 -14.90
N ASP A 10 -8.63 -11.77 -16.16
CA ASP A 10 -8.02 -13.01 -16.59
C ASP A 10 -6.62 -13.14 -15.96
N ARG A 11 -6.35 -14.28 -15.34
CA ARG A 11 -5.15 -14.52 -14.52
C ARG A 11 -3.96 -14.70 -15.45
N THR A 12 -3.20 -13.65 -15.74
CA THR A 12 -2.01 -13.79 -16.59
C THR A 12 -0.85 -14.46 -15.86
N SER A 13 -0.84 -15.79 -15.87
CA SER A 13 0.37 -16.61 -15.75
C SER A 13 1.17 -16.46 -17.05
N GLY A 14 2.37 -15.87 -16.98
CA GLY A 14 3.19 -15.56 -18.14
C GLY A 14 3.38 -16.74 -19.10
N LYS A 15 3.47 -16.46 -20.39
CA LYS A 15 3.63 -17.45 -21.45
C LYS A 15 5.11 -17.64 -21.75
N VAL A 16 5.60 -18.88 -21.74
CA VAL A 16 6.99 -19.17 -22.11
C VAL A 16 7.14 -19.08 -23.64
N GLU A 17 8.08 -18.26 -24.10
CA GLU A 17 8.42 -18.02 -25.51
C GLU A 17 9.95 -18.05 -25.67
N GLY A 18 10.49 -19.20 -26.09
CA GLY A 18 11.94 -19.39 -26.22
C GLY A 18 12.66 -19.25 -24.88
N GLU A 19 13.61 -18.32 -24.78
CA GLU A 19 14.35 -18.03 -23.54
C GLU A 19 13.61 -17.07 -22.58
N PHE A 20 12.40 -16.62 -22.90
CA PHE A 20 11.69 -15.60 -22.14
C PHE A 20 10.34 -16.09 -21.61
N ILE A 21 9.91 -15.51 -20.49
CA ILE A 21 8.54 -15.51 -20.03
C ILE A 21 7.93 -14.17 -20.42
N ARG A 22 6.86 -14.22 -21.21
CA ARG A 22 6.11 -13.06 -21.68
C ARG A 22 4.89 -12.81 -20.82
N PHE A 23 4.82 -11.61 -20.24
CA PHE A 23 3.66 -11.13 -19.50
C PHE A 23 3.00 -10.00 -20.29
N GLU A 24 1.73 -10.19 -20.67
CA GLU A 24 0.98 -9.16 -21.37
C GLU A 24 0.69 -7.98 -20.44
N ALA A 25 0.99 -6.78 -20.93
CA ALA A 25 0.63 -5.54 -20.27
C ALA A 25 -0.61 -4.95 -20.94
N GLN A 26 -1.55 -4.48 -20.13
CA GLN A 26 -2.80 -3.88 -20.62
C GLN A 26 -2.82 -2.40 -20.32
N LYS A 27 -3.51 -1.63 -21.17
CA LYS A 27 -3.67 -0.20 -20.97
C LYS A 27 -4.47 0.07 -19.69
N TYR A 28 -3.93 0.93 -18.84
CA TYR A 28 -4.53 1.32 -17.57
C TYR A 28 -4.74 2.84 -17.56
N GLY A 29 -6.00 3.24 -17.71
CA GLY A 29 -6.33 4.65 -17.92
C GLY A 29 -5.69 5.19 -19.22
N PRO A 30 -5.46 6.51 -19.31
CA PRO A 30 -4.91 7.11 -20.53
C PRO A 30 -3.39 6.91 -20.67
N ASP A 31 -2.67 6.83 -19.55
CA ASP A 31 -1.22 7.09 -19.52
C ASP A 31 -0.35 5.90 -19.10
N PHE A 32 -0.93 4.80 -18.63
CA PHE A 32 -0.17 3.70 -18.02
C PHE A 32 -0.44 2.36 -18.70
N CYS A 33 0.51 1.46 -18.52
CA CYS A 33 0.39 0.05 -18.84
C CYS A 33 0.65 -0.77 -17.58
N VAL A 34 -0.12 -1.84 -17.41
CA VAL A 34 -0.02 -2.71 -16.24
C VAL A 34 0.05 -4.16 -16.66
N ALA A 35 1.08 -4.87 -16.20
CA ALA A 35 1.17 -6.32 -16.24
C ALA A 35 0.88 -6.87 -14.84
N TYR A 36 -0.27 -7.53 -14.67
CA TYR A 36 -0.64 -8.14 -13.39
C TYR A 36 0.00 -9.53 -13.26
N ASN A 37 0.34 -9.91 -12.02
CA ASN A 37 0.76 -11.27 -11.66
C ASN A 37 2.05 -11.72 -12.37
N VAL A 38 3.01 -10.80 -12.53
CA VAL A 38 4.35 -11.12 -13.02
C VAL A 38 5.05 -12.13 -12.10
N THR A 39 4.73 -12.08 -10.80
CA THR A 39 4.81 -13.22 -9.89
C THR A 39 3.47 -13.39 -9.19
N MET A 40 3.20 -14.58 -8.66
CA MET A 40 1.98 -14.85 -7.90
C MET A 40 2.33 -15.62 -6.63
N ALA A 41 1.80 -15.15 -5.51
CA ALA A 41 1.95 -15.80 -4.22
C ALA A 41 1.27 -17.19 -4.25
N ASN A 42 1.93 -18.21 -3.71
CA ASN A 42 1.39 -19.58 -3.65
C ASN A 42 1.14 -20.10 -2.22
N GLY A 43 1.30 -19.26 -1.20
CA GLY A 43 1.04 -19.63 0.18
C GLY A 43 -0.45 -19.85 0.42
N SER A 44 -0.79 -20.86 1.23
CA SER A 44 -2.13 -20.99 1.77
C SER A 44 -2.29 -20.04 2.96
N PHE A 45 -3.35 -19.22 2.91
CA PHE A 45 -3.69 -18.29 3.99
C PHE A 45 -5.18 -18.38 4.36
N ARG A 46 -5.86 -19.47 3.99
CA ARG A 46 -7.31 -19.69 4.20
C ARG A 46 -7.61 -21.00 4.94
N ASP A 47 -6.61 -21.54 5.64
CA ASP A 47 -6.72 -22.85 6.31
C ASP A 47 -7.78 -22.87 7.44
N ASP A 48 -8.12 -21.70 7.98
CA ASP A 48 -9.14 -21.47 9.02
C ASP A 48 -10.51 -21.03 8.44
N GLY A 49 -10.68 -21.04 7.12
CA GLY A 49 -11.90 -20.59 6.44
C GLY A 49 -12.11 -19.06 6.40
N LEU A 50 -11.20 -18.26 6.97
CA LEU A 50 -11.29 -16.80 6.98
C LEU A 50 -10.52 -16.17 5.81
N GLU A 51 -11.02 -15.05 5.31
CA GLU A 51 -10.33 -14.29 4.27
C GLU A 51 -9.06 -13.64 4.84
N PRO A 52 -7.88 -13.83 4.22
CA PRO A 52 -6.64 -13.26 4.73
C PRO A 52 -6.57 -11.75 4.47
N VAL A 53 -5.90 -11.04 5.35
CA VAL A 53 -5.54 -9.64 5.13
C VAL A 53 -4.32 -9.60 4.19
N SER A 54 -4.47 -9.03 2.99
CA SER A 54 -3.35 -8.76 2.10
C SER A 54 -2.67 -7.45 2.50
N LEU A 55 -1.34 -7.44 2.60
CA LEU A 55 -0.59 -6.20 2.61
C LEU A 55 -0.50 -5.69 1.18
N VAL A 56 -1.05 -4.51 0.96
CA VAL A 56 -1.08 -3.86 -0.34
C VAL A 56 -0.13 -2.69 -0.30
N ILE A 57 1.01 -2.86 -0.96
CA ILE A 57 2.11 -1.89 -0.97
C ILE A 57 2.46 -1.51 -2.40
N HIS A 58 3.14 -0.39 -2.52
CA HIS A 58 3.59 0.12 -3.80
C HIS A 58 4.99 0.70 -3.68
N ALA A 59 5.77 0.59 -4.75
CA ALA A 59 7.17 0.96 -4.73
C ALA A 59 7.70 1.34 -6.10
N THR A 60 8.86 1.98 -6.12
CA THR A 60 9.77 1.97 -7.27
C THR A 60 10.86 0.91 -7.02
N SER A 61 11.70 0.67 -8.02
CA SER A 61 12.87 -0.20 -7.88
C SER A 61 13.93 0.28 -6.87
N HIS A 62 13.79 1.49 -6.30
CA HIS A 62 14.60 1.91 -5.16
C HIS A 62 14.37 1.02 -3.92
N PHE A 63 13.14 0.52 -3.74
CA PHE A 63 12.71 -0.13 -2.49
C PHE A 63 12.71 -1.66 -2.57
N LEU A 64 13.57 -2.24 -3.42
CA LEU A 64 13.65 -3.69 -3.58
C LEU A 64 13.98 -4.40 -2.26
N ARG A 65 14.87 -3.82 -1.45
CA ARG A 65 15.25 -4.38 -0.15
C ARG A 65 14.06 -4.43 0.82
N GLU A 66 13.25 -3.39 0.82
CA GLU A 66 12.08 -3.25 1.68
C GLU A 66 11.01 -4.25 1.25
N ILE A 67 10.75 -4.41 -0.06
CA ILE A 67 9.82 -5.44 -0.59
C ILE A 67 10.24 -6.83 -0.10
N GLU A 68 11.51 -7.20 -0.25
CA GLU A 68 12.03 -8.49 0.23
C GLU A 68 11.91 -8.64 1.75
N GLY A 69 12.16 -7.55 2.48
CA GLY A 69 12.04 -7.47 3.93
C GLY A 69 10.62 -7.73 4.41
N GLN A 70 9.62 -7.13 3.76
CA GLN A 70 8.21 -7.34 4.10
C GLN A 70 7.83 -8.82 3.99
N CYS A 71 8.24 -9.50 2.91
CA CYS A 71 7.98 -10.93 2.71
C CYS A 71 8.71 -11.81 3.74
N SER A 72 9.95 -11.46 4.09
CA SER A 72 10.82 -12.31 4.91
C SER A 72 10.66 -12.10 6.42
N SER A 73 10.03 -10.99 6.82
CA SER A 73 9.81 -10.64 8.23
C SER A 73 8.78 -11.55 8.91
N ARG A 74 8.84 -11.59 10.24
CA ARG A 74 7.79 -12.15 11.11
C ARG A 74 6.63 -11.18 11.34
N ASN A 75 6.71 -9.98 10.77
CA ASN A 75 5.76 -8.90 11.04
C ASN A 75 4.48 -9.07 10.23
N TRP A 76 4.63 -9.52 8.97
CA TRP A 76 3.51 -9.79 8.09
C TRP A 76 3.40 -11.28 7.75
N ASN A 77 2.33 -11.92 8.25
CA ASN A 77 2.06 -13.35 8.08
C ASN A 77 0.89 -13.61 7.10
N GLY A 78 0.67 -12.71 6.14
CA GLY A 78 -0.36 -12.83 5.11
C GLY A 78 0.20 -12.66 3.70
N PRO A 79 -0.66 -12.72 2.67
CA PRO A 79 -0.30 -12.39 1.30
C PRO A 79 0.12 -10.91 1.18
N ILE A 80 0.95 -10.62 0.18
CA ILE A 80 1.50 -9.30 -0.12
C ILE A 80 1.30 -9.05 -1.61
N SER A 81 0.61 -7.97 -1.95
CA SER A 81 0.47 -7.48 -3.33
C SER A 81 1.27 -6.21 -3.50
N VAL A 82 2.11 -6.19 -4.54
CA VAL A 82 3.05 -5.10 -4.81
C VAL A 82 2.80 -4.55 -6.20
N ALA A 83 2.53 -3.26 -6.30
CA ALA A 83 2.66 -2.54 -7.57
C ALA A 83 4.06 -1.92 -7.66
N LEU A 84 4.86 -2.36 -8.62
CA LEU A 84 6.22 -1.86 -8.88
C LEU A 84 6.20 -0.93 -10.09
N PHE A 85 6.58 0.32 -9.86
CA PHE A 85 6.74 1.31 -10.93
C PHE A 85 8.14 1.22 -11.52
N VAL A 86 8.22 0.99 -12.83
CA VAL A 86 9.46 0.88 -13.60
C VAL A 86 9.40 1.77 -14.83
N ASP A 87 10.57 2.06 -15.41
CA ASP A 87 10.62 2.65 -16.74
C ASP A 87 10.30 1.57 -17.79
N ARG A 88 9.64 1.96 -18.90
CA ARG A 88 9.08 1.06 -19.93
C ARG A 88 10.04 -0.02 -20.43
N PHE A 89 11.33 0.29 -20.53
CA PHE A 89 12.36 -0.61 -21.05
C PHE A 89 13.28 -1.18 -19.96
N SER A 90 13.00 -0.89 -18.68
CA SER A 90 13.76 -1.43 -17.57
C SER A 90 13.09 -2.71 -17.05
N THR A 91 13.72 -3.85 -17.29
CA THR A 91 13.29 -5.15 -16.77
C THR A 91 14.11 -5.60 -15.57
N GLU A 92 15.22 -4.95 -15.26
CA GLU A 92 16.21 -5.42 -14.26
C GLU A 92 15.59 -5.58 -12.87
N ALA A 93 14.74 -4.63 -12.46
CA ALA A 93 14.02 -4.70 -11.19
C ALA A 93 13.03 -5.87 -11.16
N VAL A 94 12.38 -6.15 -12.29
CA VAL A 94 11.37 -7.20 -12.44
C VAL A 94 12.04 -8.57 -12.49
N GLU A 95 13.10 -8.72 -13.28
CA GLU A 95 13.93 -9.92 -13.34
C GLU A 95 14.53 -10.25 -11.98
N TYR A 96 15.01 -9.24 -11.25
CA TYR A 96 15.50 -9.38 -9.89
C TYR A 96 14.43 -9.96 -8.97
N LEU A 97 13.25 -9.34 -8.89
CA LEU A 97 12.17 -9.83 -8.02
C LEU A 97 11.63 -11.19 -8.45
N HIS A 98 11.59 -11.46 -9.75
CA HIS A 98 11.20 -12.77 -10.28
C HIS A 98 12.20 -13.86 -9.83
N GLU A 99 13.49 -13.56 -9.86
CA GLU A 99 14.53 -14.47 -9.37
C GLU A 99 14.48 -14.64 -7.84
N VAL A 100 14.27 -13.57 -7.09
CA VAL A 100 14.07 -13.65 -5.63
C VAL A 100 12.86 -14.51 -5.30
N HIS A 101 11.75 -14.34 -6.05
CA HIS A 101 10.55 -15.14 -5.90
C HIS A 101 10.82 -16.62 -6.16
N ARG A 102 11.62 -16.96 -7.18
CA ARG A 102 12.03 -18.35 -7.45
C ARG A 102 12.92 -18.94 -6.35
N CYS A 103 13.80 -18.13 -5.77
CA CYS A 103 14.86 -18.59 -4.87
C CYS A 103 14.60 -18.42 -3.38
N SER A 104 13.40 -17.96 -2.97
CA SER A 104 13.03 -17.81 -1.58
C SER A 104 11.59 -18.27 -1.34
N SER A 105 11.43 -19.38 -0.60
CA SER A 105 10.10 -19.88 -0.21
C SER A 105 9.29 -18.83 0.55
N LYS A 106 9.93 -18.04 1.43
CA LYS A 106 9.27 -16.94 2.17
C LYS A 106 8.69 -15.87 1.24
N VAL A 107 9.38 -15.55 0.15
CA VAL A 107 8.91 -14.57 -0.85
C VAL A 107 7.86 -15.20 -1.74
N ASN A 108 8.14 -16.39 -2.27
CA ASN A 108 7.26 -17.18 -3.12
C ASN A 108 5.86 -17.40 -2.51
N GLN A 109 5.81 -17.66 -1.20
CA GLN A 109 4.55 -17.86 -0.49
C GLN A 109 3.70 -16.60 -0.38
N LYS A 110 4.30 -15.41 -0.39
CA LYS A 110 3.60 -14.16 -0.03
C LYS A 110 3.46 -13.17 -1.19
N LEU A 111 4.40 -13.09 -2.12
CA LEU A 111 4.53 -11.99 -3.06
C LEU A 111 3.76 -12.19 -4.37
N SER A 112 2.76 -11.35 -4.62
CA SER A 112 2.18 -11.13 -5.94
C SER A 112 2.65 -9.79 -6.50
N LEU A 113 3.37 -9.83 -7.63
CA LEU A 113 4.00 -8.66 -8.24
C LEU A 113 3.19 -8.19 -9.45
N HIS A 114 2.91 -6.89 -9.50
CA HIS A 114 2.25 -6.21 -10.62
C HIS A 114 3.16 -5.07 -11.10
N VAL A 115 3.46 -5.04 -12.39
CA VAL A 115 4.40 -4.07 -12.96
C VAL A 115 3.61 -2.96 -13.64
N VAL A 116 3.99 -1.72 -13.34
CA VAL A 116 3.38 -0.50 -13.90
C VAL A 116 4.46 0.32 -14.56
N TYR A 117 4.21 0.79 -15.79
CA TYR A 117 5.05 1.78 -16.46
C TYR A 117 4.20 2.80 -17.19
N ARG A 118 4.76 3.99 -17.43
CA ARG A 118 4.10 5.06 -18.17
C ARG A 118 4.28 4.88 -19.67
N MET A 119 3.22 5.08 -20.43
CA MET A 119 3.24 5.13 -21.90
C MET A 119 3.98 6.37 -22.40
N SER A 120 4.69 6.24 -23.52
CA SER A 120 5.23 7.40 -24.23
C SER A 120 4.09 8.19 -24.93
N SER A 121 4.27 9.49 -25.18
CA SER A 121 3.21 10.38 -25.69
C SER A 121 2.49 9.92 -26.97
N PHE A 122 3.17 9.16 -27.83
CA PHE A 122 2.62 8.66 -29.10
C PHE A 122 2.32 7.16 -29.09
N GLN A 123 2.55 6.49 -27.96
CA GLN A 123 2.32 5.07 -27.83
C GLN A 123 0.82 4.78 -27.73
N ARG A 124 0.35 3.79 -28.50
CA ARG A 124 -1.06 3.36 -28.48
C ARG A 124 -1.28 1.99 -27.86
N VAL A 125 -0.24 1.16 -27.83
CA VAL A 125 -0.27 -0.23 -27.38
C VAL A 125 0.78 -0.43 -26.29
N CYS A 126 0.46 -1.25 -25.30
CA CYS A 126 1.40 -1.61 -24.25
C CYS A 126 2.37 -2.69 -24.74
N ASP A 127 3.65 -2.52 -24.42
CA ASP A 127 4.65 -3.57 -24.63
C ASP A 127 4.52 -4.63 -23.53
N PRO A 128 4.69 -5.92 -23.88
CA PRO A 128 4.77 -6.97 -22.88
C PRO A 128 6.01 -6.78 -21.99
N ILE A 129 5.93 -7.31 -20.77
CA ILE A 129 7.11 -7.48 -19.93
C ILE A 129 7.74 -8.84 -20.27
N LEU A 130 9.00 -8.81 -20.71
CA LEU A 130 9.78 -10.01 -21.04
C LEU A 130 10.79 -10.27 -19.94
N ILE A 131 10.75 -11.45 -19.35
CA ILE A 131 11.65 -11.88 -18.28
C ILE A 131 12.47 -13.05 -18.78
N LYS A 132 13.80 -12.94 -18.75
CA LYS A 132 14.65 -14.06 -19.16
C LYS A 132 14.49 -15.24 -18.19
N LEU A 133 14.31 -16.45 -18.74
CA LEU A 133 14.33 -17.68 -17.97
C LEU A 133 15.68 -17.85 -17.29
N SER A 134 15.67 -18.07 -15.97
CA SER A 134 16.88 -18.28 -15.19
C SER A 134 17.08 -19.75 -14.86
N ASN A 135 18.20 -20.31 -15.34
CA ASN A 135 18.70 -21.63 -14.94
C ASN A 135 19.70 -21.56 -13.78
N ARG A 136 19.84 -20.40 -13.13
CA ARG A 136 20.82 -20.20 -12.06
C ARG A 136 20.45 -21.03 -10.84
N ARG A 137 21.45 -21.60 -10.16
CA ARG A 137 21.23 -22.24 -8.84
C ARG A 137 20.92 -21.18 -7.80
N CYS A 138 19.88 -21.41 -7.00
CA CYS A 138 19.46 -20.46 -5.97
C CYS A 138 20.50 -20.27 -4.85
N SER A 139 21.33 -21.28 -4.59
CA SER A 139 22.47 -21.16 -3.68
C SER A 139 23.48 -20.09 -4.16
N THR A 140 23.83 -20.11 -5.45
CA THR A 140 24.72 -19.11 -6.05
C THR A 140 24.10 -17.71 -6.03
N PHE A 141 22.83 -17.59 -6.43
CA PHE A 141 22.12 -16.31 -6.43
C PHE A 141 22.12 -15.67 -5.05
N ASN A 142 21.69 -16.42 -4.03
CA ASN A 142 21.58 -15.92 -2.65
C ASN A 142 22.94 -15.57 -2.02
N ALA A 143 24.00 -16.34 -2.32
CA ALA A 143 25.31 -16.13 -1.68
C ALA A 143 26.12 -14.97 -2.27
N THR A 144 26.07 -14.75 -3.59
CA THR A 144 27.06 -13.90 -4.27
C THR A 144 26.49 -12.83 -5.21
N ILE A 145 25.26 -13.01 -5.68
CA ILE A 145 24.71 -12.20 -6.77
C ILE A 145 23.64 -11.24 -6.28
N ARG A 146 22.82 -11.67 -5.31
CA ARG A 146 21.61 -10.95 -4.88
C ARG A 146 21.86 -9.52 -4.41
N SER A 147 22.91 -9.28 -3.63
CA SER A 147 23.25 -7.92 -3.17
C SER A 147 23.76 -7.04 -4.32
N ARG A 148 24.61 -7.61 -5.19
CA ARG A 148 25.22 -6.92 -6.33
C ARG A 148 24.21 -6.56 -7.41
N GLU A 149 23.28 -7.45 -7.74
CA GLU A 149 22.23 -7.16 -8.72
C GLU A 149 21.28 -6.10 -8.20
N ARG A 150 20.83 -6.22 -6.94
CA ARG A 150 19.98 -5.20 -6.32
C ARG A 150 20.61 -3.81 -6.35
N SER A 151 21.92 -3.69 -6.09
CA SER A 151 22.59 -2.39 -6.06
C SER A 151 22.82 -1.77 -7.45
N ARG A 152 22.62 -2.53 -8.53
CA ARG A 152 22.74 -2.05 -9.92
C ARG A 152 21.41 -1.58 -10.50
N VAL A 153 20.29 -1.94 -9.87
CA VAL A 153 18.97 -1.54 -10.37
C VAL A 153 18.79 -0.04 -10.20
N ILE A 154 18.47 0.64 -11.29
CA ILE A 154 18.26 2.08 -11.33
C ILE A 154 16.78 2.39 -11.07
N PRO A 155 16.46 3.35 -10.19
CA PRO A 155 15.09 3.81 -10.00
C PRO A 155 14.58 4.63 -11.18
N PRO A 156 13.28 4.55 -11.51
CA PRO A 156 12.69 5.37 -12.56
C PRO A 156 12.82 6.86 -12.23
N PHE A 157 13.13 7.66 -13.23
CA PHE A 157 13.31 9.13 -13.07
C PHE A 157 12.00 9.92 -13.18
N GLN A 158 10.87 9.24 -13.43
CA GLN A 158 9.58 9.87 -13.66
C GLN A 158 8.84 10.23 -12.36
N ILE A 159 7.90 11.18 -12.46
CA ILE A 159 7.00 11.49 -11.34
C ILE A 159 6.17 10.26 -11.00
N TYR A 160 6.35 9.78 -9.77
CA TYR A 160 5.70 8.59 -9.24
C TYR A 160 4.18 8.74 -9.18
N PRO A 161 3.39 7.85 -9.83
CA PRO A 161 1.93 7.98 -9.91
C PRO A 161 1.23 7.31 -8.73
N ILE A 162 1.37 7.87 -7.52
CA ILE A 162 1.05 7.21 -6.25
C ILE A 162 -0.34 6.54 -6.19
N ASN A 163 -1.39 7.23 -6.65
CA ASN A 163 -2.76 6.69 -6.58
C ASN A 163 -3.03 5.59 -7.60
N VAL A 164 -2.42 5.66 -8.79
CA VAL A 164 -2.43 4.53 -9.75
C VAL A 164 -1.76 3.32 -9.12
N MET A 165 -0.61 3.51 -8.48
CA MET A 165 0.13 2.42 -7.85
C MET A 165 -0.65 1.77 -6.70
N ARG A 166 -1.26 2.57 -5.81
CA ARG A 166 -2.15 2.09 -4.74
C ARG A 166 -3.29 1.24 -5.32
N ASN A 167 -3.95 1.73 -6.37
CA ASN A 167 -5.09 1.05 -6.97
C ASN A 167 -4.70 -0.23 -7.72
N VAL A 168 -3.58 -0.22 -8.45
CA VAL A 168 -3.06 -1.42 -9.12
C VAL A 168 -2.75 -2.50 -8.11
N ALA A 169 -2.06 -2.18 -7.01
CA ALA A 169 -1.76 -3.14 -5.97
C ALA A 169 -3.06 -3.70 -5.34
N ARG A 170 -4.05 -2.84 -5.03
CA ARG A 170 -5.35 -3.30 -4.50
C ARG A 170 -6.09 -4.23 -5.47
N LYS A 171 -6.11 -3.88 -6.77
CA LYS A 171 -6.75 -4.70 -7.81
C LYS A 171 -6.06 -6.05 -8.03
N GLY A 172 -4.74 -6.09 -7.85
CA GLY A 172 -3.95 -7.30 -8.01
C GLY A 172 -3.90 -8.21 -6.78
N ALA A 173 -4.39 -7.76 -5.63
CA ALA A 173 -4.35 -8.52 -4.40
C ALA A 173 -5.23 -9.79 -4.46
N LEU A 174 -4.68 -10.90 -3.95
CA LEU A 174 -5.34 -12.22 -3.95
C LEU A 174 -6.44 -12.37 -2.90
N SER A 175 -6.59 -11.40 -2.00
CA SER A 175 -7.65 -11.39 -1.00
C SER A 175 -8.58 -10.19 -1.13
N SER A 176 -9.70 -10.25 -0.43
CA SER A 176 -10.74 -9.23 -0.44
C SER A 176 -10.59 -8.20 0.67
N ILE A 177 -9.64 -8.41 1.60
CA ILE A 177 -9.35 -7.51 2.72
C ILE A 177 -7.93 -6.98 2.56
N HIS A 178 -7.78 -5.66 2.47
CA HIS A 178 -6.53 -4.98 2.10
C HIS A 178 -6.06 -4.06 3.20
N MET A 179 -4.86 -4.31 3.73
CA MET A 179 -4.12 -3.32 4.50
C MET A 179 -3.23 -2.54 3.54
N THR A 180 -3.60 -1.29 3.26
CA THR A 180 -2.75 -0.42 2.42
C THR A 180 -1.60 0.13 3.26
N ALA A 181 -0.41 0.33 2.66
CA ALA A 181 0.71 1.03 3.31
C ALA A 181 1.79 1.46 2.32
N ASP A 182 2.63 2.41 2.73
CA ASP A 182 3.92 2.64 2.07
C ASP A 182 4.86 1.48 2.38
N VAL A 183 5.71 1.10 1.41
CA VAL A 183 6.61 -0.07 1.52
C VAL A 183 7.62 0.02 2.68
N GLU A 184 7.93 1.24 3.11
CA GLU A 184 8.86 1.54 4.21
C GLU A 184 8.25 1.32 5.61
N MET A 185 6.91 1.16 5.70
CA MET A 185 6.24 0.98 6.99
C MET A 185 6.48 -0.44 7.53
N VAL A 186 7.00 -0.52 8.75
CA VAL A 186 7.23 -1.78 9.45
C VAL A 186 6.08 -2.05 10.42
N PHE A 187 5.46 -3.22 10.33
CA PHE A 187 4.30 -3.58 11.16
C PHE A 187 4.71 -4.21 12.49
N SER A 188 3.84 -4.18 13.49
CA SER A 188 3.99 -5.00 14.71
C SER A 188 4.01 -6.51 14.37
N GLU A 189 4.67 -7.34 15.19
CA GLU A 189 4.82 -8.77 14.91
C GLU A 189 3.46 -9.49 14.81
N GLY A 190 3.32 -10.37 13.82
CA GLY A 190 2.11 -11.18 13.62
C GLY A 190 0.87 -10.40 13.17
N PHE A 191 1.03 -9.20 12.57
CA PHE A 191 -0.08 -8.28 12.28
C PHE A 191 -1.25 -8.94 11.57
N ALA A 192 -0.99 -9.60 10.43
CA ALA A 192 -2.05 -10.16 9.58
C ALA A 192 -2.86 -11.25 10.29
N VAL A 193 -2.20 -12.05 11.14
CA VAL A 193 -2.85 -13.12 11.91
C VAL A 193 -3.70 -12.52 13.03
N LYS A 194 -3.14 -11.59 13.82
CA LYS A 194 -3.87 -10.90 14.90
C LYS A 194 -5.12 -10.19 14.40
N MET A 195 -5.06 -9.61 13.20
CA MET A 195 -6.17 -8.88 12.61
C MET A 195 -7.17 -9.74 11.85
N LYS A 196 -6.88 -11.01 11.57
CA LYS A 196 -7.67 -11.79 10.60
C LYS A 196 -9.14 -11.94 11.01
N ALA A 197 -9.40 -12.41 12.23
CA ALA A 197 -10.76 -12.58 12.74
C ALA A 197 -11.51 -11.23 12.82
N LEU A 198 -10.84 -10.20 13.36
CA LEU A 198 -11.41 -8.86 13.48
C LEU A 198 -11.74 -8.25 12.11
N ALA A 199 -10.85 -8.40 11.13
CA ALA A 199 -11.05 -7.88 9.79
C ALA A 199 -12.16 -8.60 9.05
N ASN A 200 -12.32 -9.92 9.23
CA ASN A 200 -13.46 -10.64 8.63
C ASN A 200 -14.81 -10.20 9.24
N LYS A 201 -14.82 -9.80 10.51
CA LYS A 201 -16.02 -9.26 11.16
C LYS A 201 -16.41 -7.89 10.60
N TYR A 202 -15.46 -6.96 10.49
CA TYR A 202 -15.75 -5.57 10.09
C TYR A 202 -15.70 -5.34 8.58
N ILE A 203 -14.76 -5.97 7.86
CA ILE A 203 -14.46 -5.72 6.44
C ILE A 203 -15.12 -6.81 5.56
N ASN A 204 -16.41 -7.04 5.79
CA ASN A 204 -17.17 -8.12 5.15
C ASN A 204 -17.70 -7.79 3.73
N GLY A 205 -17.50 -6.54 3.29
CA GLY A 205 -17.93 -6.06 1.96
C GLY A 205 -19.43 -5.83 1.80
N LYS A 206 -20.20 -5.94 2.88
CA LYS A 206 -21.63 -5.57 2.96
C LYS A 206 -21.80 -4.30 3.78
N ASP A 207 -21.16 -4.25 4.95
CA ASP A 207 -21.18 -3.11 5.85
C ASP A 207 -20.13 -2.08 5.44
N LYS A 208 -20.45 -0.80 5.62
CA LYS A 208 -19.54 0.32 5.37
C LYS A 208 -18.64 0.58 6.57
N ASN A 209 -17.92 -0.43 7.04
CA ASN A 209 -17.00 -0.30 8.15
C ASN A 209 -15.55 -0.28 7.66
N LEU A 210 -14.72 0.52 8.32
CA LEU A 210 -13.28 0.57 8.12
C LEU A 210 -12.57 0.23 9.42
N LEU A 211 -11.43 -0.44 9.33
CA LEU A 211 -10.52 -0.55 10.46
C LEU A 211 -9.37 0.43 10.27
N VAL A 212 -9.10 1.23 11.30
CA VAL A 212 -8.03 2.21 11.37
C VAL A 212 -6.96 1.67 12.30
N ILE A 213 -5.69 1.81 11.91
CA ILE A 213 -4.56 1.53 12.81
C ILE A 213 -3.79 2.81 13.15
N ARG A 214 -3.12 2.78 14.30
CA ARG A 214 -2.16 3.83 14.66
C ARG A 214 -0.86 3.66 13.91
N ARG A 215 -0.26 4.79 13.57
CA ARG A 215 1.07 4.89 12.97
C ARG A 215 2.02 5.61 13.91
N PHE A 216 3.27 5.19 13.92
CA PHE A 216 4.31 5.80 14.74
C PHE A 216 5.60 6.04 13.94
N GLU A 217 6.47 6.87 14.49
CA GLU A 217 7.86 7.01 14.08
C GLU A 217 8.75 6.55 15.22
N VAL A 218 9.82 5.85 14.90
CA VAL A 218 10.84 5.45 15.87
C VAL A 218 12.16 6.15 15.58
N ASP A 219 12.90 6.51 16.62
CA ASP A 219 14.24 7.05 16.48
C ASP A 219 15.14 6.09 15.67
N ASN A 220 15.96 6.61 14.75
CA ASN A 220 16.81 5.81 13.85
C ASN A 220 17.81 4.88 14.57
N LYS A 221 18.19 5.21 15.80
CA LYS A 221 19.10 4.41 16.63
C LYS A 221 18.34 3.40 17.51
N ALA A 222 17.01 3.46 17.56
CA ALA A 222 16.18 2.50 18.27
C ALA A 222 15.83 1.31 17.37
N HIS A 223 15.56 0.15 17.99
CA HIS A 223 14.95 -0.95 17.27
C HIS A 223 13.45 -0.70 17.06
N VAL A 224 12.83 -1.48 16.18
CA VAL A 224 11.39 -1.40 15.94
C VAL A 224 10.67 -2.19 17.03
N PRO A 225 9.65 -1.60 17.69
CA PRO A 225 8.88 -2.30 18.70
C PRO A 225 8.13 -3.48 18.08
N ILE A 226 8.22 -4.62 18.75
CA ILE A 226 7.63 -5.89 18.36
C ILE A 226 6.11 -5.87 18.60
N ASP A 227 5.68 -5.28 19.72
CA ASP A 227 4.28 -5.21 20.14
C ASP A 227 3.92 -3.88 20.83
N HIS A 228 2.66 -3.76 21.26
CA HIS A 228 2.14 -2.53 21.86
C HIS A 228 2.69 -2.28 23.27
N ASN A 229 3.19 -3.31 23.98
CA ASN A 229 3.81 -3.14 25.30
C ASN A 229 5.21 -2.53 25.14
N GLU A 230 5.98 -3.02 24.19
CA GLU A 230 7.28 -2.44 23.88
C GLU A 230 7.14 -1.02 23.31
N LEU A 231 6.19 -0.80 22.41
CA LEU A 231 5.89 0.54 21.91
C LEU A 231 5.52 1.50 23.05
N PHE A 232 4.72 1.06 24.03
CA PHE A 232 4.38 1.87 25.21
C PHE A 232 5.63 2.31 25.98
N LEU A 233 6.56 1.37 26.25
CA LEU A 233 7.82 1.68 26.93
C LEU A 233 8.68 2.65 26.09
N MET A 234 8.72 2.48 24.77
CA MET A 234 9.45 3.37 23.89
C MET A 234 8.86 4.77 23.83
N ILE A 235 7.54 4.93 23.85
CA ILE A 235 6.88 6.25 23.94
C ILE A 235 7.21 6.91 25.27
N LYS A 236 7.14 6.17 26.38
CA LYS A 236 7.53 6.68 27.72
C LYS A 236 8.99 7.14 27.76
N ALA A 237 9.86 6.47 27.02
CA ALA A 237 11.28 6.80 26.92
C ALA A 237 11.62 7.84 25.83
N PHE A 238 10.61 8.43 25.15
CA PHE A 238 10.81 9.35 24.02
C PHE A 238 11.67 8.76 22.88
N ARG A 239 11.54 7.46 22.64
CA ARG A 239 12.18 6.72 21.53
C ARG A 239 11.21 6.41 20.39
N ALA A 240 9.91 6.56 20.63
CA ALA A 240 8.85 6.43 19.64
C ALA A 240 7.83 7.57 19.79
N PHE A 241 7.18 7.95 18.69
CA PHE A 241 6.27 9.09 18.63
C PHE A 241 5.11 8.79 17.68
N GLU A 242 3.97 9.46 17.84
CA GLU A 242 2.91 9.40 16.82
C GLU A 242 3.45 9.87 15.47
N PHE A 243 2.96 9.27 14.39
CA PHE A 243 3.50 9.51 13.05
C PHE A 243 3.40 10.97 12.64
N HIS A 244 4.49 11.50 12.08
CA HIS A 244 4.65 12.91 11.72
C HIS A 244 4.38 13.89 12.88
N HIS A 245 4.64 13.52 14.13
CA HIS A 245 4.37 14.39 15.29
C HIS A 245 5.05 15.77 15.18
N LYS A 246 6.22 15.87 14.53
CA LYS A 246 6.92 17.15 14.28
C LYS A 246 6.55 17.82 12.97
N TYR A 247 6.05 17.05 12.00
CA TYR A 247 5.88 17.53 10.62
C TYR A 247 4.43 17.86 10.27
N PHE A 248 3.49 16.97 10.59
CA PHE A 248 2.08 17.14 10.24
C PHE A 248 1.11 16.46 11.23
N PRO A 249 1.15 16.82 12.53
CA PRO A 249 0.32 16.16 13.55
C PRO A 249 -1.18 16.26 13.28
N ALA A 250 -1.63 17.39 12.70
CA ALA A 250 -3.05 17.61 12.36
C ALA A 250 -3.63 16.49 11.48
N GLY A 251 -2.86 15.96 10.53
CA GLY A 251 -3.28 14.91 9.62
C GLY A 251 -3.19 13.48 10.17
N HIS A 252 -2.49 13.26 11.29
CA HIS A 252 -2.15 11.89 11.74
C HIS A 252 -2.53 11.55 13.18
N THR A 253 -2.59 12.53 14.09
CA THR A 253 -2.94 12.27 15.49
C THR A 253 -4.34 11.67 15.60
N ILE A 254 -4.44 10.58 16.35
CA ILE A 254 -5.70 9.94 16.75
C ILE A 254 -5.82 10.08 18.26
N GLU A 255 -6.92 10.64 18.76
CA GLU A 255 -7.10 10.90 20.19
C GLU A 255 -7.05 9.63 21.05
N SER A 256 -6.84 9.79 22.37
CA SER A 256 -6.88 8.70 23.34
C SER A 256 -5.78 7.63 23.18
N LEU A 257 -4.54 8.05 22.92
CA LEU A 257 -3.39 7.14 22.81
C LEU A 257 -3.19 6.25 24.06
N TRP A 258 -3.24 6.84 25.26
CA TRP A 258 -3.07 6.08 26.52
C TRP A 258 -4.20 5.08 26.75
N GLN A 259 -5.43 5.44 26.36
CA GLN A 259 -6.55 4.52 26.38
C GLN A 259 -6.30 3.37 25.40
N TRP A 260 -5.82 3.65 24.18
CA TRP A 260 -5.50 2.60 23.20
C TRP A 260 -4.47 1.59 23.75
N PHE A 261 -3.45 2.03 24.49
CA PHE A 261 -2.53 1.11 25.16
C PHE A 261 -3.19 0.29 26.25
N ARG A 262 -3.97 0.92 27.15
CA ARG A 262 -4.70 0.22 28.22
C ARG A 262 -5.64 -0.84 27.64
N MET A 263 -6.36 -0.46 26.60
CA MET A 263 -7.29 -1.30 25.86
C MET A 263 -6.57 -2.49 25.21
N SER A 264 -5.44 -2.25 24.55
CA SER A 264 -4.63 -3.30 23.93
C SER A 264 -4.01 -4.27 24.94
N LYS A 265 -3.67 -3.79 26.14
CA LYS A 265 -3.09 -4.64 27.20
C LYS A 265 -4.12 -5.54 27.89
N ASN A 266 -5.38 -5.10 27.97
CA ASN A 266 -6.42 -5.76 28.77
C ASN A 266 -7.12 -6.93 28.06
N ALA A 267 -6.89 -7.14 26.76
CA ALA A 267 -7.48 -8.23 26.01
C ALA A 267 -6.40 -9.11 25.41
N THR A 268 -6.74 -10.38 25.18
CA THR A 268 -5.86 -11.32 24.48
C THR A 268 -5.94 -11.12 22.97
N ASP A 269 -7.16 -10.92 22.46
CA ASP A 269 -7.44 -10.82 21.03
C ASP A 269 -7.64 -9.38 20.58
N ALA A 270 -7.31 -9.10 19.30
CA ALA A 270 -7.55 -7.80 18.69
C ALA A 270 -9.05 -7.48 18.60
N TYR A 271 -9.40 -6.25 18.93
CA TYR A 271 -10.76 -5.73 18.84
C TYR A 271 -10.73 -4.28 18.32
N ALA A 272 -11.91 -3.72 18.02
CA ALA A 272 -12.02 -2.35 17.56
C ALA A 272 -13.25 -1.65 18.15
N TRP A 273 -13.18 -0.32 18.21
CA TRP A 273 -14.27 0.55 18.65
C TRP A 273 -14.41 1.74 17.69
N PRO A 274 -15.62 2.32 17.55
CA PRO A 274 -15.84 3.44 16.66
C PRO A 274 -15.02 4.67 17.08
N ILE A 275 -14.54 5.41 16.08
CA ILE A 275 -13.92 6.72 16.21
C ILE A 275 -14.52 7.67 15.18
N GLU A 276 -14.61 8.94 15.54
CA GLU A 276 -15.16 9.97 14.65
C GLU A 276 -14.21 10.29 13.49
N TYR A 277 -14.80 10.66 12.36
CA TYR A 277 -14.05 11.27 11.27
C TYR A 277 -13.46 12.61 11.73
N LYS A 278 -12.16 12.80 11.52
CA LYS A 278 -11.45 13.96 12.08
C LYS A 278 -11.59 15.23 11.23
N SER A 279 -11.17 15.19 9.97
CA SER A 279 -11.20 16.35 9.06
C SER A 279 -10.73 15.97 7.65
N SER A 280 -10.92 16.88 6.68
CA SER A 280 -10.43 16.73 5.30
C SER A 280 -8.90 16.73 5.15
N SER A 281 -8.17 16.93 6.25
CA SER A 281 -6.72 16.80 6.32
C SER A 281 -6.27 15.43 6.85
N TRP A 282 -7.20 14.59 7.30
CA TRP A 282 -6.88 13.32 7.94
C TRP A 282 -6.34 12.30 6.93
N GLU A 283 -5.18 11.74 7.25
CA GLU A 283 -4.55 10.64 6.52
C GLU A 283 -4.62 9.37 7.39
N ALA A 284 -5.82 8.83 7.55
CA ALA A 284 -5.99 7.55 8.26
C ALA A 284 -5.27 6.42 7.51
N GLN A 285 -4.68 5.48 8.28
CA GLN A 285 -4.16 4.23 7.73
C GLN A 285 -5.24 3.16 7.87
N LEU A 286 -5.70 2.62 6.73
CA LEU A 286 -6.96 1.88 6.64
C LEU A 286 -6.75 0.43 6.19
N ILE A 287 -7.55 -0.45 6.80
CA ILE A 287 -7.89 -1.76 6.25
C ILE A 287 -9.25 -1.63 5.55
N LEU A 288 -9.28 -1.99 4.27
CA LEU A 288 -10.37 -1.76 3.33
C LEU A 288 -10.82 -3.09 2.70
N HIS A 289 -12.06 -3.17 2.27
CA HIS A 289 -12.53 -4.22 1.39
C HIS A 289 -12.13 -3.93 -0.07
N LYS A 290 -11.98 -4.97 -0.90
CA LYS A 290 -11.65 -4.82 -2.34
C LYS A 290 -12.66 -4.00 -3.15
N LYS A 291 -13.89 -3.86 -2.62
CA LYS A 291 -14.99 -3.11 -3.24
C LYS A 291 -15.09 -1.67 -2.73
N ASP A 292 -14.35 -1.31 -1.68
CA ASP A 292 -14.37 0.05 -1.14
C ASP A 292 -13.75 1.03 -2.14
N PRO A 293 -14.14 2.32 -2.10
CA PRO A 293 -13.61 3.36 -2.97
C PRO A 293 -12.10 3.29 -3.18
N TYR A 294 -11.67 3.50 -4.42
CA TYR A 294 -10.27 3.53 -4.82
C TYR A 294 -9.72 4.96 -4.73
N ASN A 295 -8.40 5.11 -4.60
CA ASN A 295 -7.82 6.45 -4.57
C ASN A 295 -8.11 7.17 -5.91
N PRO A 296 -8.54 8.45 -5.89
CA PRO A 296 -8.77 9.20 -7.12
C PRO A 296 -7.45 9.45 -7.85
N GLU A 297 -7.22 8.73 -8.95
CA GLU A 297 -5.94 8.66 -9.67
C GLU A 297 -5.51 9.97 -10.35
N TYR A 298 -6.46 10.89 -10.53
CA TYR A 298 -6.18 12.21 -11.10
C TYR A 298 -5.68 13.22 -10.06
N PHE A 299 -5.63 12.86 -8.78
CA PHE A 299 -4.94 13.69 -7.80
C PHE A 299 -3.42 13.65 -8.04
N PRO A 300 -2.77 14.82 -8.15
CA PRO A 300 -1.32 14.90 -8.26
C PRO A 300 -0.65 14.32 -7.02
N THR A 301 0.47 13.62 -7.19
CA THR A 301 1.26 13.08 -6.08
C THR A 301 1.68 14.19 -5.11
N ARG A 302 1.56 13.93 -3.81
CA ARG A 302 1.75 14.89 -2.69
C ARG A 302 0.73 16.02 -2.61
N ILE A 303 -0.35 15.97 -3.37
CA ILE A 303 -1.44 16.94 -3.31
C ILE A 303 -2.70 16.21 -2.88
N ARG A 304 -2.95 16.14 -1.57
CA ARG A 304 -4.15 15.53 -0.99
C ARG A 304 -4.43 14.09 -1.48
N ASP A 305 -3.40 13.33 -1.82
CA ASP A 305 -3.54 12.05 -2.54
C ASP A 305 -4.16 10.92 -1.68
N GLN A 306 -3.90 10.92 -0.37
CA GLN A 306 -4.52 10.01 0.59
C GLN A 306 -5.75 10.63 1.25
N GLN A 307 -5.71 11.93 1.58
CA GLN A 307 -6.83 12.65 2.19
C GLN A 307 -8.09 12.60 1.35
N SER A 308 -7.95 12.63 0.02
CA SER A 308 -9.09 12.53 -0.89
C SER A 308 -9.83 11.19 -0.75
N LEU A 309 -9.13 10.06 -0.60
CA LEU A 309 -9.77 8.78 -0.32
C LEU A 309 -10.47 8.77 1.05
N VAL A 310 -9.80 9.26 2.10
CA VAL A 310 -10.39 9.28 3.46
C VAL A 310 -11.62 10.18 3.50
N TYR A 311 -11.59 11.32 2.80
CA TYR A 311 -12.74 12.20 2.64
C TYR A 311 -13.88 11.54 1.87
N GLU A 312 -13.59 10.85 0.76
CA GLU A 312 -14.59 10.10 -0.01
C GLU A 312 -15.24 9.00 0.85
N LEU A 313 -14.47 8.29 1.66
CA LEU A 313 -15.00 7.27 2.56
C LEU A 313 -15.95 7.86 3.62
N CYS A 314 -15.61 9.01 4.21
CA CYS A 314 -16.54 9.73 5.08
C CYS A 314 -17.81 10.11 4.32
N ARG A 315 -17.67 10.73 3.15
CA ARG A 315 -18.80 11.18 2.33
C ARG A 315 -19.68 10.02 1.86
N ALA A 316 -19.11 8.84 1.68
CA ALA A 316 -19.82 7.60 1.38
C ALA A 316 -20.49 6.95 2.60
N ASN A 317 -20.49 7.62 3.77
CA ASN A 317 -21.08 7.18 5.03
C ASN A 317 -20.43 5.90 5.61
N TYR A 318 -19.10 5.80 5.53
CA TYR A 318 -18.34 4.75 6.23
C TYR A 318 -18.09 5.11 7.69
N THR A 319 -18.11 4.10 8.56
CA THR A 319 -17.77 4.21 9.98
C THR A 319 -16.33 3.74 10.22
N PHE A 320 -15.58 4.54 10.97
CA PHE A 320 -14.17 4.27 11.25
C PHE A 320 -14.04 3.57 12.61
N HIS A 321 -13.35 2.44 12.67
CA HIS A 321 -13.12 1.69 13.89
C HIS A 321 -11.63 1.57 14.21
N LEU A 322 -11.20 2.07 15.35
CA LEU A 322 -9.80 1.99 15.76
C LEU A 322 -9.47 0.58 16.27
N ALA A 323 -8.57 -0.11 15.60
CA ALA A 323 -8.10 -1.43 16.01
C ALA A 323 -7.08 -1.34 17.16
N SER A 324 -7.18 -2.25 18.12
CA SER A 324 -6.20 -2.43 19.20
C SER A 324 -5.03 -3.34 18.79
N HIS A 325 -4.02 -3.44 19.66
CA HIS A 325 -2.84 -4.32 19.60
C HIS A 325 -1.83 -4.06 18.49
N VAL A 326 -2.31 -3.73 17.29
CA VAL A 326 -1.51 -3.65 16.08
C VAL A 326 -1.26 -2.21 15.65
N PHE A 327 -0.10 -1.99 15.05
CA PHE A 327 0.33 -0.69 14.56
C PHE A 327 1.38 -0.89 13.46
N ASN A 328 1.75 0.20 12.81
CA ASN A 328 2.96 0.24 12.00
C ASN A 328 3.85 1.42 12.41
N VAL A 329 5.12 1.34 12.03
CA VAL A 329 6.13 2.33 12.35
C VAL A 329 6.95 2.69 11.11
N HIS A 330 7.32 3.95 11.03
CA HIS A 330 8.35 4.43 10.13
C HIS A 330 9.67 4.55 10.90
N ARG A 331 10.79 4.13 10.29
CA ARG A 331 12.13 4.31 10.89
C ARG A 331 12.61 5.72 10.62
N GLY A 332 12.89 6.45 11.69
CA GLY A 332 13.27 7.85 11.62
C GLY A 332 12.07 8.77 11.78
N VAL A 333 12.33 9.90 12.42
CA VAL A 333 11.35 10.97 12.65
C VAL A 333 11.49 11.99 11.54
N LYS A 334 10.44 12.22 10.76
CA LYS A 334 10.43 13.23 9.73
C LYS A 334 10.35 14.62 10.35
N THR A 335 11.29 15.48 9.98
CA THR A 335 11.35 16.88 10.44
C THR A 335 11.18 17.90 9.32
N SER A 336 11.44 17.51 8.06
CA SER A 336 11.37 18.41 6.90
C SER A 336 11.17 17.63 5.59
N GLU A 337 10.83 18.34 4.52
CA GLU A 337 10.84 17.78 3.16
C GLU A 337 12.25 17.79 2.57
N THR A 338 12.53 16.78 1.74
CA THR A 338 13.77 16.77 0.96
C THR A 338 13.66 17.74 -0.23
N ASN A 339 14.81 18.10 -0.82
CA ASN A 339 14.86 18.99 -2.00
C ASN A 339 14.10 18.40 -3.19
N LEU A 340 14.33 17.11 -3.49
CA LEU A 340 13.59 16.40 -4.52
C LEU A 340 12.10 16.39 -4.21
N SER A 341 11.74 16.20 -2.93
CA SER A 341 10.34 16.19 -2.55
C SER A 341 9.63 17.52 -2.78
N SER A 342 10.31 18.60 -2.43
CA SER A 342 9.86 19.97 -2.61
C SER A 342 9.76 20.36 -4.09
N ALA A 343 10.69 19.89 -4.93
CA ALA A 343 10.65 20.10 -6.37
C ALA A 343 9.43 19.42 -7.01
N VAL A 344 9.18 18.15 -6.66
CA VAL A 344 7.98 17.43 -7.12
C VAL A 344 6.70 18.14 -6.67
N LEU A 345 6.61 18.53 -5.40
CA LEU A 345 5.43 19.23 -4.88
C LEU A 345 5.18 20.53 -5.65
N THR A 346 6.24 21.32 -5.89
CA THR A 346 6.16 22.58 -6.65
C THR A 346 5.67 22.34 -8.07
N HIS A 347 6.20 21.32 -8.75
CA HIS A 347 5.76 20.95 -10.09
C HIS A 347 4.28 20.48 -10.11
N GLN A 348 3.86 19.69 -9.11
CA GLN A 348 2.51 19.12 -9.05
C GLN A 348 1.44 20.15 -8.65
N LYS A 349 1.79 21.23 -7.93
CA LYS A 349 0.86 22.32 -7.55
C LYS A 349 0.10 22.92 -8.74
N ARG A 350 0.67 22.94 -9.94
CA ARG A 350 0.00 23.47 -11.16
C ARG A 350 -1.27 22.69 -11.53
N LEU A 351 -1.36 21.41 -11.12
CA LEU A 351 -2.50 20.54 -11.41
C LEU A 351 -3.58 20.57 -10.31
N ARG A 352 -3.27 21.21 -9.17
CA ARG A 352 -4.08 21.23 -7.94
C ARG A 352 -5.52 21.68 -8.18
N THR A 353 -5.70 22.84 -8.81
CA THR A 353 -7.03 23.47 -9.00
C THR A 353 -7.93 22.61 -9.87
N ARG A 354 -7.38 22.01 -10.94
CA ARG A 354 -8.13 21.12 -11.83
C ARG A 354 -8.58 19.85 -11.10
N ALA A 355 -7.67 19.23 -10.35
CA ALA A 355 -7.98 18.03 -9.57
C ALA A 355 -9.04 18.32 -8.50
N TYR A 356 -8.91 19.43 -7.76
CA TYR A 356 -9.88 19.85 -6.76
C TYR A 356 -11.28 20.07 -7.35
N LYS A 357 -11.41 20.85 -8.42
CA LYS A 357 -12.71 21.11 -9.06
C LYS A 357 -13.39 19.83 -9.52
N ARG A 358 -12.62 18.92 -10.15
CA ARG A 358 -13.11 17.61 -10.58
C ARG A 358 -13.59 16.77 -9.40
N PHE A 359 -12.79 16.71 -8.33
CA PHE A 359 -13.12 15.92 -7.14
C PHE A 359 -14.35 16.45 -6.42
N MET A 360 -14.44 17.77 -6.20
CA MET A 360 -15.58 18.35 -5.51
C MET A 360 -16.88 18.22 -6.31
N HIS A 361 -16.82 18.33 -7.63
CA HIS A 361 -17.98 18.06 -8.48
C HIS A 361 -18.45 16.61 -8.32
N TYR A 362 -17.53 15.64 -8.44
CA TYR A 362 -17.82 14.23 -8.23
C TYR A 362 -18.42 13.97 -6.85
N ILE A 363 -17.71 14.34 -5.79
CA ILE A 363 -18.13 14.06 -4.40
C ILE A 363 -19.49 14.69 -4.07
N ASN A 364 -19.73 15.95 -4.44
CA ASN A 364 -21.00 16.60 -4.13
C ASN A 364 -22.16 16.03 -4.95
N SER A 365 -21.90 15.56 -6.17
CA SER A 365 -22.93 14.89 -6.99
C SER A 365 -23.24 13.47 -6.51
N THR A 366 -22.23 12.74 -6.03
CA THR A 366 -22.37 11.33 -5.63
C THR A 366 -22.85 11.18 -4.18
N TYR A 367 -22.50 12.13 -3.30
CA TYR A 367 -22.78 12.08 -1.87
C TYR A 367 -23.36 13.41 -1.35
N PRO A 368 -24.54 13.84 -1.82
CA PRO A 368 -25.07 15.18 -1.51
C PRO A 368 -25.35 15.38 0.00
N ASP A 369 -25.76 14.33 0.71
CA ASP A 369 -26.34 14.44 2.06
C ASP A 369 -25.33 14.34 3.22
N THR A 370 -24.04 14.17 2.93
CA THR A 370 -23.00 13.93 3.95
C THR A 370 -22.03 15.10 4.13
N LEU A 371 -22.31 16.24 3.50
CA LEU A 371 -21.44 17.42 3.60
C LEU A 371 -21.35 17.96 5.04
N ASP A 372 -22.48 18.01 5.75
CA ASP A 372 -22.51 18.56 7.11
C ASP A 372 -21.75 17.67 8.11
N GLN A 373 -21.87 16.34 7.96
CA GLN A 373 -21.14 15.37 8.78
C GLN A 373 -19.63 15.40 8.51
N CYS A 374 -19.21 15.43 7.24
CA CYS A 374 -17.79 15.30 6.86
C CYS A 374 -17.07 16.65 6.71
N GLY A 375 -17.80 17.76 6.74
CA GLY A 375 -17.29 19.09 6.50
C GLY A 375 -16.76 19.31 5.08
N LYS A 376 -16.16 20.48 4.86
CA LYS A 376 -15.61 20.88 3.56
C LYS A 376 -14.25 20.23 3.30
N PHE A 377 -14.03 19.77 2.07
CA PHE A 377 -12.68 19.42 1.61
C PHE A 377 -11.87 20.68 1.36
N VAL A 378 -10.79 20.84 2.13
CA VAL A 378 -9.86 21.97 2.02
C VAL A 378 -8.62 21.52 1.25
N MET A 379 -8.08 22.36 0.36
CA MET A 379 -6.85 22.06 -0.40
C MET A 379 -5.58 22.42 0.34
#